data_AF-A0A9P5Q9M6-F1
#
_entry.id   AF-A0A9P5Q9M6-F1
#
_cell.length_a   1.000
_cell.length_b   1.000
_cell.length_c   1.000
_cell.angle_alpha   90.00
_cell.angle_beta   90.00
_cell.angle_gamma   90.00
#
_symmetry.space_group_name_H-M   'P 1'
#
loop_
_entity.id
_entity.type
_entity.pdbx_description
1 polymer ?
#
loop_
_entity_poly.entity_id
_entity_poly.type
_entity_poly.pdbx_seq_one_letter_code
_entity_poly.pdbx_strand_id
1 'polypeptide(L)' 'ENRVAQGAMLVPVILGADKTTVSVATDHVEYHPLYLSIGNVTNAVQQAHQNTVIPIGFLAIPKCMYF' A
#
# COMPACT_ATOMS: atom_id res chain seq x y z
N GLU A 1 33.88 -14.61 -7.70
CA GLU A 1 32.60 -14.73 -6.98
C GLU A 1 32.44 -13.65 -5.91
N ASN A 2 31.34 -12.91 -5.94
CA ASN A 2 31.02 -11.90 -4.92
C ASN A 2 30.20 -12.57 -3.80
N ARG A 3 30.85 -12.85 -2.67
CA ARG A 3 30.25 -13.56 -1.51
C ARG A 3 29.08 -12.80 -0.87
N VAL A 4 28.94 -11.50 -1.15
CA VAL A 4 27.90 -10.63 -0.57
C VAL A 4 26.49 -11.04 -1.02
N ALA A 5 26.35 -11.70 -2.17
CA ALA A 5 25.06 -12.13 -2.70
C ALA A 5 24.63 -13.55 -2.27
N GLN A 6 25.51 -14.32 -1.62
CA GLN A 6 25.18 -15.69 -1.21
C GLN A 6 24.14 -15.66 -0.08
N GLY A 7 22.91 -16.06 -0.38
CA GLY A 7 21.79 -16.04 0.56
C GLY A 7 20.95 -14.75 0.55
N ALA A 8 21.24 -13.79 -0.34
CA ALA A 8 20.36 -12.64 -0.53
C ALA A 8 19.06 -13.04 -1.25
N MET A 9 17.94 -12.43 -0.86
CA MET A 9 16.63 -12.64 -1.48
C MET A 9 16.08 -11.30 -2.00
N LEU A 10 15.49 -11.31 -3.19
CA LEU A 10 14.76 -10.17 -3.73
C LEU A 10 13.42 -10.03 -2.98
N VAL A 11 13.18 -8.85 -2.39
CA VAL A 11 11.96 -8.52 -1.67
C VAL A 11 11.24 -7.41 -2.43
N PRO A 12 10.21 -7.72 -3.24
CA PRO A 12 9.49 -6.71 -3.98
C PRO A 12 8.59 -5.90 -3.04
N VAL A 13 8.60 -4.58 -3.22
CA VAL A 13 7.70 -3.65 -2.55
C VAL A 13 6.58 -3.27 -3.52
N ILE A 14 5.34 -3.56 -3.14
CA ILE A 14 4.15 -3.31 -3.97
C ILE A 14 3.39 -2.12 -3.38
N LEU A 15 3.09 -1.15 -4.24
CA LEU A 15 2.26 0.02 -3.94
C LEU A 15 0.96 -0.07 -4.72
N GLY A 16 -0.16 0.17 -4.04
CA GLY A 16 -1.49 0.20 -4.66
C GLY A 16 -2.35 1.29 -4.06
N ALA A 17 -2.92 2.15 -4.90
CA ALA A 17 -3.97 3.07 -4.50
C ALA A 17 -5.34 2.44 -4.83
N ASP A 18 -6.30 2.57 -3.93
CA ASP A 18 -7.67 2.12 -4.20
C ASP A 18 -8.55 3.29 -4.68
N LYS A 19 -9.47 2.98 -5.59
CA LYS A 19 -10.46 3.93 -6.09
C LYS A 19 -11.55 4.20 -5.06
N THR A 20 -11.76 3.30 -4.09
CA THR A 20 -12.70 3.56 -3.00
C THR A 20 -12.15 4.67 -2.11
N THR A 21 -12.99 5.67 -1.87
CA THR A 21 -12.59 6.88 -1.15
C THR A 21 -12.92 6.72 0.32
N VAL A 22 -11.99 7.11 1.18
CA VAL A 22 -12.25 7.26 2.61
C VAL A 22 -12.63 8.72 2.88
N SER A 23 -13.79 8.94 3.51
CA SER A 23 -14.24 10.26 3.95
C SER A 23 -14.15 10.38 5.47
N VAL A 24 -13.87 11.60 5.95
CA VAL A 24 -13.85 11.91 7.39
C VAL A 24 -15.14 12.66 7.73
N ALA A 25 -15.81 12.30 8.82
CA ALA A 25 -17.12 12.87 9.17
C ALA A 25 -17.10 14.40 9.46
N THR A 26 -15.92 14.98 9.66
CA THR A 26 -15.75 16.38 10.07
C THR A 26 -15.65 17.37 8.91
N ASP A 27 -15.56 16.90 7.67
CA ASP A 27 -15.73 17.72 6.46
C ASP A 27 -15.81 16.79 5.25
N HIS A 28 -16.56 17.15 4.21
CA HIS A 28 -16.72 16.37 2.97
C HIS A 28 -15.43 16.36 2.13
N VAL A 29 -14.37 15.77 2.69
CA VAL A 29 -13.07 15.56 2.06
C VAL A 29 -12.88 14.06 1.91
N GLU A 30 -12.82 13.67 0.64
CA GLU A 30 -12.60 12.31 0.20
C GLU A 30 -11.13 12.12 -0.18
N TYR A 31 -10.58 10.96 0.17
CA TYR A 31 -9.19 10.60 -0.11
C TYR A 31 -9.09 9.20 -0.68
N HIS A 32 -8.13 8.98 -1.57
CA HIS A 32 -7.73 7.63 -1.99
C HIS A 32 -6.70 7.05 -1.01
N PRO A 33 -6.93 5.89 -0.39
CA PRO A 33 -5.93 5.26 0.46
C PRO A 33 -4.79 4.68 -0.40
N LEU A 34 -3.56 4.88 0.04
CA LEU A 34 -2.35 4.28 -0.52
C LEU A 34 -1.91 3.12 0.37
N TYR A 35 -1.81 1.93 -0.21
CA TYR A 35 -1.40 0.71 0.47
C TYR A 35 0.01 0.29 0.08
N LEU A 36 0.70 -0.34 1.02
CA LEU A 36 2.01 -0.94 0.89
C LEU A 36 1.93 -2.43 1.23
N SER A 37 2.62 -3.26 0.46
CA SER A 37 2.75 -4.70 0.73
C SER A 37 4.12 -5.23 0.32
N ILE A 38 4.54 -6.31 0.99
CA ILE A 38 5.69 -7.10 0.56
C ILE A 38 5.19 -8.20 -0.39
N GLY A 39 5.71 -8.21 -1.61
CA GLY A 39 5.23 -9.12 -2.66
C GLY A 39 5.79 -10.55 -2.59
N ASN A 40 6.70 -10.85 -1.65
CA ASN A 40 7.20 -12.22 -1.43
C ASN A 40 6.52 -12.93 -0.24
N VAL A 41 5.43 -12.39 0.27
CA VAL A 41 4.70 -13.01 1.37
C VAL A 41 4.01 -14.28 0.87
N THR A 42 4.28 -15.39 1.55
CA THR A 42 3.64 -16.67 1.25
C THR A 42 2.25 -16.74 1.89
N ASN A 43 1.36 -17.53 1.31
CA ASN A 43 -0.01 -17.70 1.81
C ASN A 43 -0.06 -18.14 3.28
N ALA A 44 0.89 -18.97 3.74
CA ALA A 44 0.96 -19.39 5.14
C ALA A 44 1.24 -18.20 6.09
N VAL A 45 2.15 -17.29 5.68
CA VAL A 45 2.45 -16.07 6.44
C VAL A 45 1.26 -15.12 6.40
N GLN A 46 0.60 -14.95 5.25
CA GLN A 46 -0.60 -14.12 5.15
C GLN A 46 -1.76 -14.67 5.99
N GLN A 47 -1.93 -15.99 6.05
CA GLN A 47 -2.97 -16.64 6.84
C GLN A 47 -2.72 -16.51 8.34
N ALA A 48 -1.46 -16.61 8.78
CA ALA A 48 -1.09 -16.50 10.18
C ALA A 48 -1.01 -15.04 10.68
N HIS A 49 -0.64 -14.11 9.80
CA HIS A 49 -0.34 -12.72 10.18
C HIS A 49 -1.40 -11.70 9.75
N GLN A 50 -2.25 -12.03 8.76
CA GLN A 50 -3.38 -11.24 8.20
C GLN A 50 -3.10 -9.77 7.82
N ASN A 51 -1.91 -9.24 8.10
CA ASN A 51 -1.53 -7.84 7.98
C ASN A 51 -0.39 -7.65 6.96
N THR A 52 -0.52 -8.31 5.81
CA THR A 52 0.44 -8.23 4.70
C THR A 52 0.36 -6.89 3.97
N VAL A 53 -0.79 -6.20 4.06
CA VAL A 53 -1.06 -4.93 3.40
C VAL A 53 -1.35 -3.89 4.46
N ILE A 54 -0.65 -2.75 4.41
CA ILE A 54 -0.83 -1.65 5.36
C ILE A 54 -1.14 -0.34 4.62
N PRO A 55 -2.08 0.48 5.11
CA PRO A 55 -2.27 1.84 4.61
C PRO A 55 -1.09 2.70 5.04
N ILE A 56 -0.47 3.40 4.09
CA ILE A 56 0.69 4.28 4.33
C ILE A 56 0.41 5.75 4.05
N GLY A 57 -0.76 6.09 3.48
CA GLY A 57 -1.14 7.48 3.24
C GLY A 57 -2.52 7.63 2.61
N PHE A 58 -2.97 8.88 2.54
CA PHE A 58 -4.23 9.29 1.93
C PHE A 58 -3.95 10.36 0.87
N LEU A 59 -4.20 10.03 -0.39
CA LEU A 59 -4.01 10.92 -1.52
C LEU A 59 -5.24 11.81 -1.68
N ALA A 60 -5.02 13.13 -1.72
CA ALA A 60 -6.09 14.10 -1.90
C ALA A 60 -6.71 13.96 -3.29
N ILE A 61 -8.05 13.99 -3.36
CA ILE A 61 -8.77 14.04 -4.63
C ILE A 61 -8.74 15.50 -5.11
N PRO A 62 -8.14 15.79 -6.27
CA PRO A 62 -8.14 17.14 -6.81
C PRO A 62 -9.58 17.53 -7.15
N LYS A 63 -10.08 18.59 -6.52
CA LYS A 63 -11.33 19.22 -6.94
C LYS A 63 -11.00 19.99 -8.22
N CYS A 64 -11.38 19.44 -9.38
CA CYS A 64 -11.32 20.19 -10.63
C CYS A 64 -12.26 21.38 -10.49
N MET A 65 -11.69 22.56 -10.26
CA MET A 65 -12.40 23.82 -10.36
C MET A 65 -12.59 24.09 -11.84
N TYR A 66 -13.67 23.57 -12.42
CA TYR A 66 -14.14 24.05 -13.72
C TYR A 66 -14.66 25.47 -13.50
N PHE A 67 -13.90 26.46 -13.95
CA PHE A 67 -14.38 27.84 -14.15
C PHE A 67 -15.15 27.92 -15.46
#